data_AF-A0A8I1MU80-F1
#
_entry.id   AF-A0A8I1MU80-F1
#
_cell.length_a   1.000
_cell.length_b   1.000
_cell.length_c   1.000
_cell.angle_alpha   90.00
_cell.angle_beta   90.00
_cell.angle_gamma   90.00
#
_symmetry.space_group_name_H-M   'P 1'
#
loop_
_entity.id
_entity.type
_entity.pdbx_description
1 polymer ?
#
loop_
_entity_poly.entity_id
_entity_poly.type
_entity_poly.pdbx_seq_one_letter_code
_entity_poly.pdbx_strand_id
1 'polypeptide(L)'
;MPAAKTARHADQAPASYEQALAELEQIVQAMEGGQLSLDDTLSSYKRGNLLLQFCRSKLQAVEQQVQVLDGEQLKPLRTEPDEEDDRV
;
A
#
# COMPACT_ATOMS: atom_id res chain seq x y z
N MET A 1 -7.04 -25.94 24.60
CA MET A 1 -7.94 -25.42 23.54
C MET A 1 -7.67 -23.92 23.34
N PRO A 2 -7.02 -23.48 22.24
CA PRO A 2 -7.13 -22.09 21.80
C PRO A 2 -7.33 -21.99 20.27
N ALA A 3 -8.57 -21.80 19.81
CA ALA A 3 -8.89 -21.63 18.38
C ALA A 3 -9.69 -20.35 18.08
N ALA A 4 -9.73 -19.37 19.00
CA ALA A 4 -10.67 -18.24 18.91
C ALA A 4 -10.04 -16.89 18.50
N LYS A 5 -8.73 -16.82 18.20
CA LYS A 5 -8.04 -15.52 17.98
C LYS A 5 -7.89 -15.08 16.52
N THR A 6 -8.05 -15.98 15.55
CA THR A 6 -7.80 -15.68 14.12
C THR A 6 -9.02 -15.17 13.35
N ALA A 7 -10.25 -15.42 13.81
CA ALA A 7 -11.46 -15.02 13.09
C ALA A 7 -11.76 -13.51 13.11
N ARG A 8 -11.13 -12.73 14.00
CA ARG A 8 -11.39 -11.27 14.13
C ARG A 8 -10.61 -10.39 13.15
N HIS A 9 -9.71 -10.95 12.35
CA HIS A 9 -8.92 -10.17 11.40
C HIS A 9 -9.51 -10.17 9.98
N ALA A 10 -10.36 -11.12 9.60
CA ALA A 10 -10.87 -11.31 8.24
C ALA A 10 -11.61 -10.10 7.59
N ASP A 11 -12.04 -9.10 8.36
CA ASP A 11 -12.73 -7.89 7.85
C ASP A 11 -12.00 -6.56 8.09
N GLN A 12 -10.88 -6.56 8.82
CA GLN A 12 -10.20 -5.31 9.15
C GLN A 12 -9.06 -5.04 8.17
N ALA A 13 -8.94 -3.78 7.73
CA ALA A 13 -7.80 -3.34 6.94
C ALA A 13 -6.52 -3.47 7.78
N PRO A 14 -5.42 -3.98 7.20
CA PRO A 14 -4.17 -4.15 7.90
C PRO A 14 -3.62 -2.79 8.37
N ALA A 15 -3.07 -2.73 9.58
CA ALA A 15 -2.56 -1.48 10.13
C ALA A 15 -1.26 -1.03 9.46
N SER A 16 -0.50 -1.97 8.88
CA SER A 16 0.79 -1.70 8.23
C SER A 16 1.01 -2.54 6.98
N TYR A 17 1.98 -2.13 6.15
CA TYR A 17 2.34 -2.86 4.93
C TYR A 17 2.89 -4.25 5.28
N GLU A 18 3.75 -4.33 6.30
CA GLU A 18 4.32 -5.59 6.77
C GLU A 18 3.24 -6.55 7.30
N GLN A 19 2.23 -6.03 8.01
CA GLN A 19 1.10 -6.86 8.43
C GLN A 19 0.29 -7.36 7.25
N ALA A 20 0.06 -6.52 6.24
CA ALA A 20 -0.65 -6.91 5.03
C ALA A 20 0.10 -8.02 4.27
N LEU A 21 1.43 -7.93 4.22
CA LEU A 21 2.30 -8.91 3.58
C LEU A 21 2.30 -10.24 4.34
N ALA A 22 2.48 -10.20 5.66
CA ALA A 22 2.46 -11.40 6.50
C ALA A 22 1.12 -12.14 6.42
N GLU A 23 0.00 -11.41 6.36
CA GLU A 23 -1.31 -12.01 6.20
C GLU A 23 -1.49 -12.63 4.81
N LEU A 24 -0.97 -11.99 3.75
CA LEU A 24 -0.98 -12.54 2.40
C LEU A 24 -0.19 -13.86 2.33
N GLU A 25 0.99 -13.93 2.96
CA GLU A 25 1.80 -15.16 3.03
C GLU A 25 1.05 -16.28 3.74
N GLN A 26 0.36 -16.00 4.85
CA GLN A 26 -0.45 -16.99 5.55
C GLN A 26 -1.61 -17.51 4.70
N ILE A 27 -2.25 -16.63 3.93
CA ILE A 27 -3.33 -17.00 3.01
C ILE A 27 -2.79 -17.93 1.91
N VAL A 28 -1.67 -17.56 1.29
CA VAL A 28 -1.03 -18.38 0.25
C VAL A 28 -0.63 -19.75 0.80
N GLN A 29 -0.02 -19.77 1.98
CA GLN A 29 0.40 -21.01 2.63
C GLN A 29 -0.80 -21.92 2.97
N ALA A 30 -1.94 -21.33 3.37
CA ALA A 30 -3.18 -22.09 3.57
C ALA A 30 -3.73 -22.66 2.25
N MET A 31 -3.67 -21.88 1.15
CA MET A 31 -4.08 -22.28 -0.20
C MET A 31 -3.22 -23.41 -0.75
N GLU A 32 -1.89 -23.34 -0.58
CA GLU A 32 -0.95 -24.39 -0.99
C GLU A 32 -1.07 -25.65 -0.13
N GLY A 33 -1.50 -25.50 1.13
CA GLY A 33 -1.74 -26.62 2.05
C GLY A 33 -2.90 -27.55 1.63
N GLY A 34 -3.72 -27.16 0.64
CA GLY A 34 -4.73 -28.03 0.02
C GLY A 34 -5.90 -28.45 0.92
N GLN A 35 -5.98 -27.93 2.15
CA GLN A 35 -6.97 -28.30 3.16
C GLN A 35 -8.20 -27.36 3.17
N LEU A 36 -8.24 -26.34 2.30
CA LEU A 36 -9.32 -25.36 2.27
C LEU A 36 -10.54 -25.90 1.51
N SER A 37 -11.73 -25.65 2.05
CA SER A 37 -12.96 -25.86 1.30
C SER A 37 -13.08 -24.85 0.16
N LEU A 38 -14.00 -25.11 -0.78
CA LEU A 38 -14.28 -24.20 -1.89
C LEU A 38 -14.66 -22.79 -1.39
N ASP A 39 -15.50 -22.71 -0.36
CA ASP A 39 -15.92 -21.45 0.27
C ASP A 39 -14.74 -20.74 0.95
N ASP A 40 -13.89 -21.47 1.67
CA ASP A 40 -12.73 -20.88 2.34
C ASP A 40 -11.69 -20.38 1.34
N THR A 41 -11.54 -21.06 0.19
CA THR A 41 -10.66 -20.65 -0.92
C THR A 41 -11.15 -19.34 -1.52
N LEU A 42 -12.46 -19.20 -1.74
CA LEU A 42 -13.08 -17.97 -2.23
C LEU A 42 -12.90 -16.81 -1.22
N SER A 43 -13.07 -17.08 0.07
CA SER A 43 -12.87 -16.09 1.13
C SER A 43 -11.41 -15.62 1.20
N SER A 44 -10.48 -16.58 1.17
CA SER A 44 -9.03 -16.36 1.12
C SER A 44 -8.62 -15.51 -0.09
N TYR A 45 -9.17 -15.80 -1.26
CA TYR A 45 -8.91 -15.02 -2.48
C TYR A 45 -9.40 -13.57 -2.37
N LYS A 46 -10.62 -13.35 -1.87
CA LYS A 46 -11.17 -11.99 -1.66
C LYS A 46 -10.32 -11.20 -0.67
N ARG A 47 -9.93 -11.82 0.43
CA ARG A 47 -9.05 -11.24 1.46
C ARG A 47 -7.69 -10.87 0.85
N GLY A 48 -7.05 -11.78 0.11
CA GLY A 48 -5.78 -11.52 -0.56
C GLY A 48 -5.84 -10.36 -1.55
N ASN A 49 -6.95 -10.22 -2.29
CA ASN A 49 -7.14 -9.10 -3.21
C ASN A 49 -7.23 -7.74 -2.48
N LEU A 50 -7.94 -7.69 -1.34
CA LEU A 50 -7.99 -6.49 -0.50
C LEU A 50 -6.60 -6.11 0.04
N LEU A 51 -5.83 -7.09 0.50
CA LEU A 51 -4.46 -6.86 0.99
C LEU A 51 -3.54 -6.34 -0.13
N LEU A 52 -3.65 -6.90 -1.34
CA LEU A 52 -2.92 -6.41 -2.51
C LEU A 52 -3.27 -4.97 -2.88
N GLN A 53 -4.55 -4.62 -2.86
CA GLN A 53 -5.00 -3.25 -3.10
C GLN A 53 -4.43 -2.28 -2.06
N PHE A 54 -4.44 -2.67 -0.78
CA PHE A 54 -3.85 -1.87 0.29
C PHE A 54 -2.35 -1.64 0.07
N CYS A 55 -1.59 -2.69 -0.23
CA CYS A 55 -0.15 -2.60 -0.50
C CYS A 55 0.15 -1.65 -1.66
N ARG A 56 -0.59 -1.76 -2.77
CA ARG A 56 -0.45 -0.88 -3.94
C ARG A 56 -0.76 0.57 -3.60
N SER A 57 -1.88 0.82 -2.91
CA SER A 57 -2.27 2.17 -2.52
C SER A 57 -1.22 2.82 -1.61
N LYS A 58 -0.59 2.04 -0.72
CA LYS A 58 0.45 2.54 0.17
C LYS A 58 1.71 2.92 -0.62
N LEU A 59 2.15 2.06 -1.54
CA LEU A 59 3.29 2.36 -2.42
C LEU A 59 3.03 3.61 -3.27
N GLN A 60 1.84 3.73 -3.85
CA GLN A 60 1.45 4.91 -4.62
C GLN A 60 1.45 6.19 -3.77
N ALA A 61 0.99 6.11 -2.52
CA ALA A 61 1.04 7.25 -1.59
C ALA A 61 2.48 7.67 -1.26
N VAL A 62 3.39 6.70 -1.09
CA VAL A 62 4.82 6.99 -0.88
C VAL A 62 5.44 7.60 -2.14
N GLU A 63 5.16 7.04 -3.32
CA GLU A 63 5.64 7.57 -4.60
C GLU A 63 5.19 9.02 -4.83
N GLN A 64 3.93 9.33 -4.54
CA GLN A 64 3.43 10.70 -4.60
C GLN A 64 4.13 11.64 -3.61
N GLN A 65 4.39 11.18 -2.37
CA GLN A 65 5.12 11.99 -1.39
C GLN A 65 6.56 12.27 -1.85
N VAL A 66 7.25 11.27 -2.39
CA VAL A 66 8.60 11.43 -2.96
C VAL A 66 8.57 12.40 -4.13
N GLN A 67 7.60 12.27 -5.04
CA GLN A 67 7.47 13.15 -6.19
C GLN A 67 7.16 14.60 -5.79
N VAL A 68 6.38 14.83 -4.73
CA VAL A 68 6.16 16.17 -4.17
C VAL A 68 7.45 16.71 -3.56
N LEU A 69 8.21 15.91 -2.82
CA LEU A 69 9.51 16.33 -2.24
C LEU A 69 10.54 16.67 -3.32
N ASP A 70 10.63 15.87 -4.38
CA ASP A 70 11.49 16.15 -5.54
C ASP A 70 10.99 17.37 -6.32
N GLY A 71 9.67 17.54 -6.46
CA GLY A 71 9.05 18.71 -7.09
C GLY A 71 9.20 19.99 -6.27
N GLU A 72 9.25 19.91 -4.94
CA GLU A 72 9.51 21.05 -4.06
C GLU A 72 10.99 21.48 -4.10
N GLN A 73 11.92 20.52 -4.23
CA GLN A 73 13.33 20.82 -4.51
C GLN A 73 13.55 21.41 -5.91
N LEU A 74 12.62 21.16 -6.84
CA LEU A 74 12.60 21.71 -8.19
C LEU A 74 11.60 22.86 -8.35
N LYS A 75 11.28 23.62 -7.29
CA LYS A 75 10.89 25.01 -7.53
C LYS A 75 12.11 25.67 -8.19
N PRO A 76 12.05 26.04 -9.48
CA PRO A 76 13.02 27.00 -9.95
C PRO A 76 12.83 28.18 -9.00
N LEU A 77 13.89 28.61 -8.32
CA LEU A 77 13.96 29.99 -7.86
C LEU A 77 13.44 30.77 -9.06
N ARG A 78 12.28 31.40 -8.90
CA ARG A 78 11.76 32.33 -9.88
C ARG A 78 12.85 33.38 -9.94
N THR A 79 13.81 33.20 -10.83
CA THR A 79 14.64 34.27 -11.33
C THR A 79 13.61 35.09 -12.08
N GLU A 80 13.00 36.01 -11.33
CA GLU A 80 12.45 37.22 -11.91
C GLU A 80 13.50 37.63 -12.94
N PRO A 81 13.16 37.67 -14.25
CA PRO A 81 14.08 38.30 -15.17
C PRO A 81 14.26 39.71 -14.61
N ASP A 82 15.47 40.01 -14.15
CA ASP A 82 15.98 41.36 -14.01
C ASP A 82 15.80 42.00 -15.40
N GLU A 83 14.61 42.55 -15.65
CA GLU A 83 14.42 43.66 -16.56
C GLU A 83 15.06 44.89 -15.90
N GLU A 84 16.37 44.83 -15.69
CA GLU A 84 17.24 45.99 -15.69
C GLU A 84 17.62 46.22 -17.16
N ASP A 85 16.60 46.50 -17.99
CA ASP A 85 16.77 47.16 -19.28
C ASP A 85 17.10 48.61 -18.95
N ASP A 86 18.41 48.84 -18.88
CA ASP A 86 19.12 50.09 -18.77
C ASP A 86 18.39 51.23 -19.52
N ARG A 87 17.69 52.05 -18.73
CA ARG A 87 17.48 53.45 -19.10
C ARG A 87 18.87 54.07 -19.25
N VAL A 88 19.28 54.42 -20.47
CA VAL A 88 19.72 55.77 -20.94
C VAL A 88 20.32 55.71 -22.34
#